data_AF-Q3J4C4-F1
#
_entry.id   AF-Q3J4C4-F1
#
_cell.length_a   1.000
_cell.length_b   1.000
_cell.length_c   1.000
_cell.angle_alpha   90.00
_cell.angle_beta   90.00
_cell.angle_gamma   90.00
#
_symmetry.space_group_name_H-M   'P 1'
#
loop_
_entity.id
_entity.type
_entity.pdbx_description
1 polymer ?
#
loop_
_entity_poly.entity_id
_entity_poly.type
_entity_poly.pdbx_seq_one_letter_code
_entity_poly.pdbx_strand_id
1 'polypeptide(L)'
;MIRLLVLILALCAPAALAQDERIVLGLSETRVAITADFQGSQIMIYGAVQRYSPEPDGDLGVIVTVSGPPTQVMVRKKERRLGIWINREKVRIGRAPSFYAVATSGPIGEVLSATDNLRYKITIPRAIRAIGISAQAENAPSFVEALERIRTREDRYVMAEGMVRVTGGTLFRTDVQLPANLIEGNYDVRVFLTRDGHVVDMFEDSIGVQKAGVERFIHALAHEQPLIYGLLSLVMAVAAGWGASAAFRFVR
;
A
#
# COMPACT_ATOMS: atom_id res chain seq x y z
N MET A 1 5.74 -11.12 -58.32
CA MET A 1 4.36 -11.34 -57.84
C MET A 1 4.33 -12.05 -56.47
N ILE A 2 5.07 -13.14 -56.28
CA ILE A 2 5.13 -13.88 -54.99
C ILE A 2 5.59 -13.00 -53.79
N ARG A 3 6.57 -12.11 -54.00
CA ARG A 3 7.06 -11.20 -52.93
C ARG A 3 6.03 -10.18 -52.46
N LEU A 4 5.12 -9.74 -53.34
CA LEU A 4 4.06 -8.80 -52.98
C LEU A 4 2.97 -9.49 -52.15
N LEU A 5 2.70 -10.77 -52.46
CA LEU A 5 1.74 -11.60 -51.76
C LEU A 5 2.20 -11.90 -50.32
N VAL A 6 3.51 -12.15 -50.11
CA VAL A 6 4.09 -12.33 -48.77
C VAL A 6 4.01 -11.06 -47.93
N LEU A 7 4.21 -9.88 -48.54
CA LEU A 7 4.12 -8.61 -47.82
C LEU A 7 2.67 -8.29 -47.39
N ILE A 8 1.68 -8.63 -48.22
CA ILE A 8 0.26 -8.47 -47.91
C ILE A 8 -0.18 -9.48 -46.84
N LEU A 9 0.31 -10.73 -46.90
CA LEU A 9 0.04 -11.73 -45.87
C LEU A 9 0.66 -11.36 -44.52
N ALA A 10 1.82 -10.70 -44.52
CA ALA A 10 2.46 -10.19 -43.31
C ALA A 10 1.73 -8.98 -42.71
N LEU A 11 1.08 -8.15 -43.52
CA LEU A 11 0.21 -7.05 -43.05
C LEU A 11 -1.16 -7.54 -42.55
N CYS A 12 -1.62 -8.70 -43.00
CA CYS A 12 -2.83 -9.38 -42.50
C CYS A 12 -2.54 -10.39 -41.38
N ALA A 13 -1.30 -10.48 -40.91
CA ALA A 13 -1.02 -11.20 -39.68
C ALA A 13 -1.91 -10.58 -38.58
N PRO A 14 -2.76 -11.36 -37.89
CA PRO A 14 -3.64 -10.81 -36.88
C PRO A 14 -2.75 -10.06 -35.90
N ALA A 15 -2.97 -8.75 -35.78
CA ALA A 15 -2.40 -7.96 -34.70
C ALA A 15 -2.66 -8.78 -33.45
N ALA A 16 -1.58 -9.24 -32.80
CA ALA A 16 -1.64 -10.09 -31.63
C ALA A 16 -2.78 -9.59 -30.77
N LEU A 17 -3.81 -10.44 -30.59
CA LEU A 17 -5.01 -10.11 -29.82
C LEU A 17 -4.51 -9.50 -28.52
N ALA A 18 -4.66 -8.19 -28.39
CA ALA A 18 -4.38 -7.53 -27.13
C ALA A 18 -5.25 -8.25 -26.12
N GLN A 19 -4.63 -8.92 -25.14
CA GLN A 19 -5.34 -9.55 -24.06
C GLN A 19 -6.06 -8.43 -23.32
N ASP A 20 -7.33 -8.23 -23.64
CA ASP A 20 -8.16 -7.15 -23.09
C ASP A 20 -8.76 -7.66 -21.78
N GLU A 21 -7.87 -8.07 -20.88
CA GLU A 21 -8.17 -8.30 -19.47
C GLU A 21 -7.88 -7.00 -18.72
N ARG A 22 -8.87 -6.50 -17.98
CA ARG A 22 -8.74 -5.28 -17.17
C ARG A 22 -9.15 -5.54 -15.74
N ILE A 23 -8.46 -4.91 -14.81
CA ILE A 23 -8.79 -4.98 -13.39
C ILE A 23 -9.82 -3.91 -13.05
N VAL A 24 -10.89 -4.33 -12.38
CA VAL A 24 -11.82 -3.43 -11.69
C VAL A 24 -11.69 -3.68 -10.20
N LEU A 25 -11.25 -2.65 -9.46
CA LEU A 25 -10.96 -2.72 -8.04
C LEU A 25 -12.02 -2.00 -7.19
N GLY A 26 -12.31 -2.55 -6.02
CA GLY A 26 -13.02 -1.91 -4.92
C GLY A 26 -12.27 -2.09 -3.59
N LEU A 27 -12.40 -1.10 -2.72
CA LEU A 27 -11.83 -1.10 -1.37
C LEU A 27 -12.97 -1.00 -0.36
N SER A 28 -12.92 -1.77 0.74
CA SER A 28 -13.90 -1.62 1.83
C SER A 28 -13.83 -0.26 2.50
N GLU A 29 -12.63 0.32 2.56
CA GLU A 29 -12.39 1.65 3.10
C GLU A 29 -11.36 2.38 2.23
N THR A 30 -11.68 3.61 1.83
CA THR A 30 -10.74 4.50 1.12
C THR A 30 -10.00 5.44 2.08
N ARG A 31 -10.31 5.37 3.38
CA ARG A 31 -9.73 6.27 4.38
C ARG A 31 -9.66 5.62 5.75
N VAL A 32 -8.50 5.72 6.41
CA VAL A 32 -8.29 5.22 7.78
C VAL A 32 -8.00 6.38 8.72
N ALA A 33 -8.71 6.37 9.85
CA ALA A 33 -8.58 7.36 10.90
C ALA A 33 -7.65 6.86 12.01
N ILE A 34 -6.54 7.55 12.26
CA ILE A 34 -5.68 7.28 13.42
C ILE A 34 -6.22 8.10 14.61
N THR A 35 -6.86 7.42 15.57
CA THR A 35 -7.30 7.96 16.86
C THR A 35 -6.27 7.69 17.97
N ALA A 36 -6.49 8.23 19.16
CA ALA A 36 -5.58 8.03 20.31
C ALA A 36 -5.50 6.57 20.78
N ASP A 37 -6.55 5.78 20.51
CA ASP A 37 -6.71 4.37 20.87
C ASP A 37 -6.53 3.41 19.67
N PHE A 38 -6.10 3.91 18.51
CA PHE A 38 -5.96 3.11 17.28
C PHE A 38 -5.06 1.87 17.48
N GLN A 39 -5.62 0.67 17.24
CA GLN A 39 -4.92 -0.62 17.35
C GLN A 39 -4.57 -1.25 15.99
N GLY A 40 -4.78 -0.53 14.90
CA GLY A 40 -4.71 -1.08 13.54
C GLY A 40 -6.08 -1.11 12.87
N SER A 41 -6.10 -1.48 11.59
CA SER A 41 -7.32 -1.65 10.81
C SER A 41 -7.15 -2.81 9.82
N GLN A 42 -8.25 -3.44 9.43
CA GLN A 42 -8.24 -4.43 8.36
C GLN A 42 -8.97 -3.86 7.15
N ILE A 43 -8.31 -3.92 5.99
CA ILE A 43 -8.88 -3.44 4.74
C ILE A 43 -9.10 -4.63 3.81
N MET A 44 -10.34 -4.79 3.37
CA MET A 44 -10.71 -5.77 2.36
C MET A 44 -10.55 -5.15 0.99
N ILE A 45 -9.69 -5.76 0.19
CA ILE A 45 -9.44 -5.39 -1.20
C ILE A 45 -10.10 -6.46 -2.06
N TYR A 46 -11.00 -6.05 -2.93
CA TYR A 46 -11.75 -6.97 -3.79
C TYR A 46 -11.88 -6.40 -5.18
N GLY A 47 -12.06 -7.27 -6.17
CA GLY A 47 -12.19 -6.82 -7.54
C GLY A 47 -12.58 -7.94 -8.48
N ALA A 48 -12.63 -7.58 -9.75
CA ALA A 48 -12.94 -8.47 -10.84
C ALA A 48 -11.96 -8.28 -11.99
N VAL A 49 -11.62 -9.38 -12.65
CA VAL A 49 -10.96 -9.42 -13.95
C VAL A 49 -12.04 -9.29 -15.01
N GLN A 50 -12.18 -8.08 -15.56
CA GLN A 50 -13.07 -7.81 -16.68
C GLN A 50 -12.40 -8.30 -17.97
N ARG A 51 -13.12 -9.07 -18.78
CA ARG A 51 -12.61 -9.58 -20.06
C ARG A 51 -13.55 -9.17 -21.19
N TYR A 52 -12.98 -8.70 -22.29
CA TYR A 52 -13.73 -8.42 -23.53
C TYR A 52 -13.60 -9.55 -24.57
N SER A 53 -12.76 -10.54 -24.29
CA SER A 53 -12.53 -11.74 -25.08
C SER A 53 -12.73 -13.01 -24.23
N PRO A 54 -12.80 -14.20 -24.84
CA PRO A 54 -12.73 -15.46 -24.10
C PRO A 54 -11.51 -15.51 -23.17
N GLU A 55 -11.58 -16.36 -22.15
CA GLU A 55 -10.47 -16.59 -21.22
C GLU A 55 -9.20 -16.95 -21.99
N PRO A 56 -8.12 -16.15 -21.88
CA PRO A 56 -6.85 -16.53 -22.45
C PRO A 56 -6.27 -17.73 -21.70
N ASP A 57 -5.48 -18.52 -22.44
CA ASP A 57 -4.70 -19.61 -21.86
C ASP A 57 -3.63 -19.06 -20.88
N GLY A 58 -3.16 -19.92 -19.98
CA GLY A 58 -2.11 -19.61 -19.00
C GLY A 58 -2.63 -19.46 -17.58
N ASP A 59 -1.73 -19.56 -16.61
CA ASP A 59 -2.09 -19.52 -15.19
C ASP A 59 -2.35 -18.08 -14.75
N LEU A 60 -3.57 -17.85 -14.24
CA LEU A 60 -4.01 -16.56 -13.73
C LEU A 60 -3.39 -16.28 -12.35
N GLY A 61 -2.62 -15.19 -12.26
CA GLY A 61 -2.11 -14.67 -11.01
C GLY A 61 -2.71 -13.30 -10.68
N VAL A 62 -2.92 -13.06 -9.39
CA VAL A 62 -3.29 -11.74 -8.86
C VAL A 62 -2.36 -11.39 -7.72
N ILE A 63 -1.76 -10.20 -7.80
CA ILE A 63 -0.84 -9.69 -6.78
C ILE A 63 -1.37 -8.35 -6.30
N VAL A 64 -1.53 -8.21 -5.00
CA VAL A 64 -1.96 -6.97 -4.36
C VAL A 64 -0.81 -6.45 -3.52
N THR A 65 -0.44 -5.18 -3.71
CA THR A 65 0.56 -4.50 -2.89
C THR A 65 -0.06 -3.29 -2.22
N VAL A 66 0.29 -3.05 -0.95
CA VAL A 66 -0.10 -1.85 -0.21
C VAL A 66 1.16 -1.17 0.30
N SER A 67 1.42 0.05 -0.15
CA SER A 67 2.62 0.81 0.16
C SER A 67 2.29 2.08 0.93
N GLY A 68 2.74 2.16 2.17
CA GLY A 68 2.68 3.40 2.94
C GLY A 68 3.61 4.49 2.39
N PRO A 69 3.46 5.74 2.85
CA PRO A 69 4.22 6.87 2.35
C PRO A 69 5.74 6.65 2.53
N PRO A 70 6.56 7.06 1.55
CA PRO A 70 8.00 6.80 1.56
C PRO A 70 8.71 7.61 2.63
N THR A 71 9.64 6.97 3.33
CA THR A 71 10.45 7.56 4.40
C THR A 71 11.94 7.43 4.10
N GLN A 72 12.73 8.38 4.61
CA GLN A 72 14.19 8.30 4.61
C GLN A 72 14.67 7.62 5.88
N VAL A 73 15.53 6.62 5.76
CA VAL A 73 16.06 5.88 6.91
C VAL A 73 17.56 5.72 6.84
N MET A 74 18.22 5.75 8.01
CA MET A 74 19.65 5.49 8.12
C MET A 74 19.86 4.13 8.78
N VAL A 75 20.35 3.16 8.01
CA VAL A 75 20.68 1.82 8.49
C VAL A 75 22.12 1.82 8.96
N ARG A 76 22.38 1.25 10.14
CA ARG A 76 23.73 1.16 10.72
C ARG A 76 24.09 -0.29 10.96
N LYS A 77 25.30 -0.68 10.56
CA LYS A 77 25.86 -2.00 10.86
C LYS A 77 26.67 -1.92 12.15
N LYS A 78 26.23 -2.66 13.17
CA LYS A 78 26.95 -2.82 14.44
C LYS A 78 27.96 -3.96 14.31
N GLU A 79 29.15 -3.74 14.86
CA GLU A 79 30.19 -4.75 15.00
C GLU A 79 30.66 -4.77 16.44
N ARG A 80 31.00 -5.96 16.94
CA ARG A 80 31.60 -6.10 18.26
C ARG A 80 33.11 -6.04 18.14
N ARG A 81 33.74 -5.04 18.76
CA ARG A 81 35.19 -4.93 18.88
C ARG A 81 35.57 -4.73 20.34
N LEU A 82 36.60 -5.42 20.81
CA LEU A 82 37.09 -5.28 22.18
C LEU A 82 35.97 -5.39 23.24
N GLY A 83 35.02 -6.31 23.02
CA GLY A 83 33.88 -6.53 23.93
C GLY A 83 32.70 -5.56 23.80
N ILE A 84 32.87 -4.41 23.14
CA ILE A 84 31.84 -3.36 22.98
C ILE A 84 31.23 -3.33 21.56
N TRP A 85 29.96 -2.91 21.47
CA TRP A 85 29.27 -2.74 20.20
C TRP A 85 29.53 -1.34 19.63
N ILE A 86 30.08 -1.27 18.43
CA ILE A 86 30.35 -0.01 17.73
C ILE A 86 29.63 0.03 16.38
N ASN A 87 29.16 1.21 15.97
CA ASN A 87 28.59 1.41 14.64
C ASN A 87 29.74 1.56 13.64
N ARG A 88 29.99 0.52 12.83
CA ARG A 88 31.11 0.53 11.87
C ARG A 88 30.74 1.21 10.56
N GLU A 89 29.57 0.89 10.04
CA GLU A 89 29.10 1.38 8.74
C GLU A 89 27.69 1.95 8.87
N LYS A 90 27.37 2.94 8.02
CA LYS A 90 26.04 3.52 7.92
C LYS A 90 25.71 3.77 6.45
N VAL A 91 24.48 3.42 6.06
CA VAL A 91 23.95 3.66 4.72
C VAL A 91 22.64 4.42 4.85
N ARG A 92 22.47 5.44 4.01
CA ARG A 92 21.22 6.19 3.89
C ARG A 92 20.37 5.55 2.81
N ILE A 93 19.15 5.18 3.16
CA ILE A 93 18.14 4.70 2.23
C ILE A 93 17.19 5.87 1.95
N GLY A 94 17.17 6.30 0.69
CA GLY A 94 16.50 7.53 0.28
C GLY A 94 14.98 7.39 0.17
N ARG A 95 14.47 6.19 -0.12
CA ARG A 95 13.04 5.90 -0.13
C ARG A 95 12.80 4.47 0.33
N ALA A 96 12.24 4.32 1.53
CA ALA A 96 11.71 3.06 2.05
C ALA A 96 10.25 3.29 2.46
N PRO A 97 9.29 2.50 1.96
CA PRO A 97 7.90 2.60 2.43
C PRO A 97 7.82 2.51 3.95
N SER A 98 6.94 3.31 4.54
CA SER A 98 6.68 3.21 5.99
C SER A 98 6.00 1.90 6.37
N PHE A 99 5.22 1.32 5.46
CA PHE A 99 4.57 0.03 5.52
C PHE A 99 4.59 -0.57 4.10
N TYR A 100 4.71 -1.89 3.98
CA TYR A 100 4.65 -2.55 2.68
C TYR A 100 4.12 -3.97 2.82
N ALA A 101 2.91 -4.23 2.33
CA ALA A 101 2.35 -5.58 2.27
C ALA A 101 2.26 -6.05 0.83
N VAL A 102 2.58 -7.31 0.59
CA VAL A 102 2.39 -8.00 -0.68
C VAL A 102 1.55 -9.24 -0.40
N ALA A 103 0.42 -9.36 -1.08
CA ALA A 103 -0.42 -10.55 -1.05
C ALA A 103 -0.53 -11.11 -2.47
N THR A 104 -0.41 -12.43 -2.61
CA THR A 104 -0.46 -13.10 -3.93
C THR A 104 -1.49 -14.22 -3.94
N SER A 105 -1.95 -14.59 -5.14
CA SER A 105 -2.87 -15.74 -5.32
C SER A 105 -2.18 -17.11 -5.22
N GLY A 106 -0.87 -17.15 -5.44
CA GLY A 106 -0.02 -18.34 -5.32
C GLY A 106 1.40 -17.97 -4.91
N PRO A 107 2.35 -18.92 -4.90
CA PRO A 107 3.76 -18.65 -4.57
C PRO A 107 4.33 -17.53 -5.45
N ILE A 108 5.08 -16.57 -4.89
CA ILE A 108 5.54 -15.38 -5.64
C ILE A 108 6.35 -15.75 -6.88
N GLY A 109 7.11 -16.85 -6.83
CA GLY A 109 7.94 -17.33 -7.94
C GLY A 109 7.15 -17.92 -9.12
N GLU A 110 5.90 -18.29 -8.91
CA GLU A 110 5.00 -18.83 -9.95
C GLU A 110 4.14 -17.71 -10.55
N VAL A 111 3.66 -16.78 -9.71
CA VAL A 111 2.77 -15.70 -10.15
C VAL A 111 3.49 -14.45 -10.66
N LEU A 112 4.81 -14.35 -10.47
CA LEU A 112 5.59 -13.18 -10.88
C LEU A 112 6.97 -13.54 -11.43
N SER A 113 7.22 -13.14 -12.67
CA SER A 113 8.52 -13.26 -13.32
C SER A 113 9.54 -12.30 -12.71
N ALA A 114 10.81 -12.71 -12.69
CA ALA A 114 11.90 -11.86 -12.21
C ALA A 114 12.03 -10.55 -13.03
N THR A 115 11.74 -10.62 -14.32
CA THR A 115 11.74 -9.46 -15.24
C THR A 115 10.68 -8.44 -14.85
N ASP A 116 9.45 -8.87 -14.60
CA ASP A 116 8.37 -7.95 -14.20
C ASP A 116 8.54 -7.47 -12.77
N ASN A 117 9.08 -8.30 -11.87
CA ASN A 117 9.45 -7.84 -10.54
C ASN A 117 10.48 -6.70 -10.58
N LEU A 118 11.44 -6.73 -11.51
CA LEU A 118 12.39 -5.64 -11.73
C LEU A 118 11.71 -4.39 -12.31
N ARG A 119 10.79 -4.57 -13.26
CA ARG A 119 10.07 -3.49 -13.94
C ARG A 119 9.11 -2.75 -13.01
N TYR A 120 8.26 -3.50 -12.30
CA TYR A 120 7.16 -2.97 -11.49
C TYR A 120 7.50 -2.83 -10.00
N LYS A 121 8.63 -3.41 -9.56
CA LYS A 121 9.15 -3.33 -8.18
C LYS A 121 8.12 -3.81 -7.15
N ILE A 122 7.66 -5.05 -7.34
CA ILE A 122 6.54 -5.62 -6.59
C ILE A 122 7.02 -6.20 -5.25
N THR A 123 8.12 -6.95 -5.24
CA THR A 123 8.65 -7.56 -4.00
C THR A 123 9.27 -6.53 -3.05
N ILE A 124 9.31 -6.86 -1.74
CA ILE A 124 9.81 -5.99 -0.68
C ILE A 124 11.22 -5.43 -0.97
N PRO A 125 12.23 -6.24 -1.36
CA PRO A 125 13.57 -5.71 -1.64
C PRO A 125 13.59 -4.70 -2.79
N ARG A 126 12.68 -4.85 -3.77
CA ARG A 126 12.59 -3.99 -4.96
C ARG A 126 11.85 -2.68 -4.69
N ALA A 127 10.95 -2.66 -3.72
CA ALA A 127 10.24 -1.44 -3.29
C ALA A 127 11.17 -0.46 -2.55
N ILE A 128 12.27 -0.94 -1.96
CA ILE A 128 13.24 -0.14 -1.21
C ILE A 128 14.28 0.46 -2.17
N ARG A 129 14.36 1.79 -2.23
CA ARG A 129 15.33 2.51 -3.05
C ARG A 129 16.43 3.14 -2.20
N ALA A 130 17.61 2.55 -2.23
CA ALA A 130 18.83 3.20 -1.77
C ALA A 130 19.23 4.28 -2.78
N ILE A 131 19.29 5.55 -2.36
CA ILE A 131 19.73 6.68 -3.20
C ILE A 131 21.00 7.23 -2.57
N GLY A 132 22.02 7.53 -3.38
CA GLY A 132 23.26 8.15 -2.91
C GLY A 132 24.35 7.14 -2.55
N ILE A 133 24.58 6.17 -3.44
CA ILE A 133 25.77 5.31 -3.37
C ILE A 133 26.96 6.13 -3.89
N SER A 134 27.48 7.04 -3.07
CA SER A 134 28.84 7.53 -3.27
C SER A 134 29.78 6.40 -2.87
N ALA A 135 30.41 5.74 -3.85
CA ALA A 135 31.68 4.99 -3.78
C ALA A 135 32.00 4.04 -2.58
N GLN A 136 31.09 3.75 -1.65
CA GLN A 136 31.35 2.96 -0.44
C GLN A 136 30.56 1.63 -0.35
N ALA A 137 29.81 1.24 -1.38
CA ALA A 137 28.80 0.19 -1.25
C ALA A 137 28.98 -1.03 -2.17
N GLU A 138 30.07 -1.78 -2.00
CA GLU A 138 30.05 -3.21 -2.35
C GLU A 138 28.94 -3.96 -1.56
N ASN A 139 28.47 -3.40 -0.43
CA ASN A 139 27.52 -4.02 0.49
C ASN A 139 26.08 -3.50 0.41
N ALA A 140 25.68 -2.63 -0.55
CA ALA A 140 24.34 -2.04 -0.59
C ALA A 140 23.17 -3.05 -0.48
N PRO A 141 23.19 -4.20 -1.18
CA PRO A 141 22.15 -5.24 -1.03
C PRO A 141 21.98 -5.73 0.41
N SER A 142 23.08 -5.92 1.15
CA SER A 142 23.06 -6.39 2.54
C SER A 142 22.36 -5.41 3.50
N PHE A 143 22.38 -4.10 3.20
CA PHE A 143 21.66 -3.10 3.99
C PHE A 143 20.16 -3.08 3.69
N VAL A 144 19.77 -3.37 2.45
CA VAL A 144 18.36 -3.51 2.05
C VAL A 144 17.76 -4.74 2.74
N GLU A 145 18.43 -5.88 2.66
CA GLU A 145 18.04 -7.11 3.37
C GLU A 145 17.98 -6.92 4.89
N ALA A 146 18.95 -6.19 5.46
CA ALA A 146 18.94 -5.86 6.87
C ALA A 146 17.73 -4.99 7.27
N LEU A 147 17.38 -4.00 6.44
CA LEU A 147 16.20 -3.17 6.66
C LEU A 147 14.92 -3.99 6.55
N GLU A 148 14.80 -4.79 5.50
CA GLU A 148 13.67 -5.70 5.29
C GLU A 148 13.47 -6.59 6.51
N ARG A 149 14.51 -7.31 6.93
CA ARG A 149 14.46 -8.19 8.10
C ARG A 149 14.03 -7.47 9.39
N ILE A 150 14.47 -6.22 9.59
CA ILE A 150 14.04 -5.42 10.75
C ILE A 150 12.55 -5.07 10.63
N ARG A 151 12.11 -4.60 9.46
CA ARG A 151 10.72 -4.18 9.23
C ARG A 151 9.73 -5.33 9.19
N THR A 152 10.14 -6.51 8.74
CA THR A 152 9.34 -7.74 8.84
C THR A 152 9.17 -8.17 10.29
N ARG A 153 10.19 -8.02 11.14
CA ARG A 153 10.05 -8.29 12.59
C ARG A 153 9.16 -7.27 13.31
N GLU A 154 9.03 -6.06 12.76
CA GLU A 154 8.12 -5.01 13.25
C GLU A 154 6.70 -5.13 12.67
N ASP A 155 6.39 -6.20 11.92
CA ASP A 155 5.11 -6.39 11.20
C ASP A 155 4.76 -5.26 10.21
N ARG A 156 5.76 -4.50 9.78
CA ARG A 156 5.59 -3.40 8.81
C ARG A 156 5.73 -3.87 7.38
N TYR A 157 6.55 -4.89 7.15
CA TYR A 157 6.74 -5.51 5.85
C TYR A 157 6.24 -6.94 5.87
N VAL A 158 5.22 -7.22 5.07
CA VAL A 158 4.49 -8.50 5.09
C VAL A 158 4.49 -9.10 3.68
N MET A 159 4.88 -10.36 3.56
CA MET A 159 4.70 -11.17 2.36
C MET A 159 3.70 -12.27 2.68
N ALA A 160 2.57 -12.27 1.98
CA ALA A 160 1.41 -13.09 2.28
C ALA A 160 1.04 -13.91 1.03
N GLU A 161 1.76 -15.01 0.83
CA GLU A 161 1.55 -15.88 -0.33
C GLU A 161 0.28 -16.71 -0.21
N GLY A 162 -0.47 -16.85 -1.30
CA GLY A 162 -1.73 -17.60 -1.33
C GLY A 162 -2.90 -16.95 -0.58
N MET A 163 -2.77 -15.68 -0.17
CA MET A 163 -3.81 -14.97 0.55
C MET A 163 -4.84 -14.29 -0.35
N VAL A 164 -4.51 -14.09 -1.63
CA VAL A 164 -5.49 -13.59 -2.62
C VAL A 164 -6.32 -14.75 -3.13
N ARG A 165 -7.60 -14.77 -2.77
CA ARG A 165 -8.53 -15.81 -3.23
C ARG A 165 -9.14 -15.39 -4.55
N VAL A 166 -8.92 -16.18 -5.59
CA VAL A 166 -9.55 -16.01 -6.91
C VAL A 166 -10.70 -17.01 -7.05
N THR A 167 -11.88 -16.53 -7.41
CA THR A 167 -13.10 -17.35 -7.57
C THR A 167 -13.59 -17.26 -9.00
N GLY A 168 -13.76 -18.43 -9.64
CA GLY A 168 -14.27 -18.52 -11.02
C GLY A 168 -13.40 -17.79 -12.05
N GLY A 169 -12.08 -17.68 -11.80
CA GLY A 169 -11.15 -16.99 -12.70
C GLY A 169 -11.44 -15.50 -12.92
N THR A 170 -12.35 -14.92 -12.13
CA THR A 170 -12.90 -13.58 -12.39
C THR A 170 -12.80 -12.71 -11.15
N LEU A 171 -13.38 -13.16 -10.04
CA LEU A 171 -13.42 -12.37 -8.81
C LEU A 171 -12.19 -12.65 -7.97
N PHE A 172 -11.60 -11.61 -7.38
CA PHE A 172 -10.55 -11.77 -6.40
C PHE A 172 -10.84 -10.99 -5.12
N ARG A 173 -10.32 -11.48 -4.00
CA ARG A 173 -10.40 -10.80 -2.71
C ARG A 173 -9.16 -11.13 -1.88
N THR A 174 -8.69 -10.14 -1.13
CA THR A 174 -7.71 -10.32 -0.05
C THR A 174 -8.01 -9.36 1.09
N ASP A 175 -7.58 -9.74 2.28
CA ASP A 175 -7.63 -8.89 3.46
C ASP A 175 -6.20 -8.47 3.81
N VAL A 176 -5.98 -7.16 4.02
CA VAL A 176 -4.68 -6.60 4.42
C VAL A 176 -4.83 -5.97 5.79
N GLN A 177 -4.00 -6.43 6.73
CA GLN A 177 -3.94 -5.83 8.07
C GLN A 177 -2.95 -4.67 8.09
N LEU A 178 -3.44 -3.53 8.56
CA LEU A 178 -2.66 -2.34 8.82
C LEU A 178 -2.31 -2.29 10.32
N PRO A 179 -1.01 -2.19 10.68
CA PRO A 179 -0.58 -2.21 12.08
C PRO A 179 -0.98 -0.94 12.83
N ALA A 180 -0.94 -0.95 14.17
CA ALA A 180 -1.26 0.22 14.98
C ALA A 180 -0.32 1.43 14.77
N ASN A 181 0.91 1.19 14.29
CA ASN A 181 1.95 2.20 14.13
C ASN A 181 1.96 2.90 12.75
N LEU A 182 0.78 3.05 12.13
CA LEU A 182 0.65 3.79 10.87
C LEU A 182 1.13 5.23 11.03
N ILE A 183 1.77 5.72 9.98
CA ILE A 183 2.02 7.15 9.83
C ILE A 183 0.97 7.76 8.90
N GLU A 184 0.70 9.04 9.09
CA GLU A 184 -0.18 9.84 8.24
C GLU A 184 0.40 9.96 6.82
N GLY A 185 -0.49 9.88 5.83
CA GLY A 185 -0.18 9.99 4.40
C GLY A 185 -1.02 9.03 3.57
N ASN A 186 -0.74 8.98 2.26
CA ASN A 186 -1.43 8.09 1.34
C ASN A 186 -0.74 6.73 1.29
N TYR A 187 -1.56 5.68 1.31
CA TYR A 187 -1.14 4.29 1.18
C TYR A 187 -1.58 3.82 -0.19
N ASP A 188 -0.63 3.61 -1.08
CA ASP A 188 -0.88 3.25 -2.48
C ASP A 188 -1.17 1.75 -2.55
N VAL A 189 -2.35 1.41 -3.06
CA VAL A 189 -2.79 0.04 -3.32
C VAL A 189 -2.62 -0.24 -4.80
N ARG A 190 -1.75 -1.18 -5.15
CA ARG A 190 -1.58 -1.62 -6.54
C ARG A 190 -1.98 -3.06 -6.68
N VAL A 191 -2.82 -3.35 -7.66
CA VAL A 191 -3.19 -4.71 -8.05
C VAL A 191 -2.58 -5.00 -9.41
N PHE A 192 -1.88 -6.13 -9.52
CA PHE A 192 -1.28 -6.63 -10.75
C PHE A 192 -2.01 -7.90 -11.14
N LEU A 193 -2.49 -7.92 -12.38
CA LEU A 193 -2.99 -9.11 -13.02
C LEU A 193 -1.83 -9.75 -13.77
N THR A 194 -1.61 -11.03 -13.54
CA THR A 194 -0.55 -11.77 -14.21
C THR A 194 -1.06 -13.01 -14.95
N ARG A 195 -0.38 -13.35 -16.05
CA ARG A 195 -0.56 -14.59 -16.81
C ARG A 195 0.79 -15.26 -16.97
N ASP A 196 0.93 -16.50 -16.51
CA ASP A 196 2.20 -17.24 -16.54
C ASP A 196 3.37 -16.44 -15.93
N GLY A 197 3.08 -15.69 -14.87
CA GLY A 197 4.06 -14.83 -14.20
C GLY A 197 4.29 -13.46 -14.85
N HIS A 198 3.66 -13.16 -15.99
CA HIS A 198 3.82 -11.89 -16.69
C HIS A 198 2.70 -10.90 -16.37
N VAL A 199 3.04 -9.65 -16.06
CA VAL A 199 2.04 -8.61 -15.76
C VAL A 199 1.33 -8.18 -17.04
N VAL A 200 0.03 -8.44 -17.10
CA VAL A 200 -0.84 -8.09 -18.25
C VAL A 200 -1.59 -6.78 -18.02
N ASP A 201 -2.01 -6.52 -16.78
CA ASP A 201 -2.66 -5.27 -16.39
C ASP A 201 -2.27 -4.85 -14.97
N MET A 202 -2.39 -3.56 -14.68
CA MET A 202 -2.13 -3.00 -13.38
C MET A 202 -3.14 -1.89 -13.09
N PHE A 203 -3.75 -1.97 -11.91
CA PHE A 203 -4.61 -0.92 -11.37
C PHE A 203 -4.04 -0.36 -10.07
N GLU A 204 -4.17 0.94 -9.87
CA GLU A 204 -3.68 1.63 -8.69
C GLU A 204 -4.80 2.49 -8.08
N ASP A 205 -4.91 2.41 -6.76
CA ASP A 205 -5.80 3.25 -5.95
C ASP A 205 -5.03 3.69 -4.69
N SER A 206 -5.62 4.57 -3.88
CA SER A 206 -4.97 5.10 -2.68
C SER A 206 -5.91 5.14 -1.49
N ILE A 207 -5.36 4.83 -0.33
CA ILE A 207 -6.05 4.90 0.96
C ILE A 207 -5.47 6.08 1.73
N GLY A 208 -6.33 7.05 2.05
CA GLY A 208 -5.92 8.22 2.83
C GLY A 208 -5.84 7.87 4.31
N VAL A 209 -4.64 7.91 4.90
CA VAL A 209 -4.47 7.71 6.34
C VAL A 209 -4.23 9.05 7.01
N GLN A 210 -5.14 9.45 7.90
CA GLN A 210 -5.13 10.77 8.53
C GLN A 210 -5.42 10.63 10.02
N LYS A 211 -4.85 11.53 10.82
CA LYS A 211 -5.21 11.62 12.24
C LYS A 211 -6.65 12.12 12.34
N ALA A 212 -7.50 11.37 13.04
CA ALA A 212 -8.84 11.84 13.35
C ALA A 212 -8.80 12.63 14.65
N GLY A 213 -9.18 13.91 14.55
CA GLY A 213 -9.30 14.82 15.69
C GLY A 213 -10.75 15.07 16.11
N VAL A 214 -10.90 15.88 17.17
CA VAL A 214 -12.16 16.38 17.73
C VAL A 214 -13.09 16.94 16.65
N GLU A 215 -12.56 17.50 15.56
CA GLU A 215 -13.33 18.01 14.42
C GLU A 215 -14.22 16.94 13.77
N ARG A 216 -13.70 15.72 13.53
CA ARG A 216 -14.53 14.63 12.97
C ARG A 216 -15.56 14.16 13.99
N PHE A 217 -15.18 14.09 15.27
CA PHE A 217 -16.13 13.76 16.34
C PHE A 217 -17.28 14.77 16.37
N ILE A 218 -16.99 16.07 16.31
CA ILE A 218 -18.00 17.13 16.25
C ILE A 218 -18.83 17.00 14.97
N HIS A 219 -18.21 16.79 13.81
CA HIS A 219 -18.91 16.63 12.54
C HIS A 219 -19.84 15.42 12.54
N ALA A 220 -19.36 14.26 13.01
CA ALA A 220 -20.15 13.04 13.15
C ALA A 220 -21.28 13.23 14.15
N LEU A 221 -21.02 13.83 15.32
CA LEU A 221 -22.05 14.13 16.32
C LEU A 221 -23.12 15.08 15.74
N ALA A 222 -22.73 16.07 14.96
CA ALA A 222 -23.65 17.01 14.32
C ALA A 222 -24.52 16.37 13.23
N HIS A 223 -24.00 15.40 12.46
CA HIS A 223 -24.72 14.80 11.32
C HIS A 223 -25.40 13.46 11.64
N GLU A 224 -24.75 12.59 12.42
CA GLU A 224 -25.27 11.27 12.79
C GLU A 224 -26.15 11.32 14.04
N GLN A 225 -25.90 12.28 14.96
CA GLN A 225 -26.69 12.46 16.18
C GLN A 225 -27.07 13.95 16.43
N PRO A 226 -27.81 14.61 15.51
CA PRO A 226 -28.01 16.05 15.55
C PRO A 226 -28.66 16.58 16.84
N LEU A 227 -29.55 15.78 17.44
CA LEU A 227 -30.21 16.13 18.70
C LEU A 227 -29.22 16.25 19.88
N ILE A 228 -28.28 15.31 19.98
CA ILE A 228 -27.28 15.30 21.05
C ILE A 228 -26.32 16.47 20.87
N TYR A 229 -25.87 16.71 19.64
CA TYR A 229 -25.04 17.87 19.31
C TYR A 229 -25.74 19.20 19.65
N GLY A 230 -27.02 19.34 19.30
CA GLY A 230 -27.81 20.53 19.61
C GLY A 230 -27.97 20.77 21.11
N LEU A 231 -28.28 19.72 21.88
CA LEU A 231 -28.40 19.82 23.34
C LEU A 231 -27.07 20.18 23.99
N LEU A 232 -25.97 19.52 23.60
CA LEU A 232 -24.63 19.82 24.09
C LEU A 232 -24.25 21.27 23.78
N SER A 233 -24.57 21.74 22.57
CA SER A 233 -24.32 23.13 22.16
C SER A 233 -25.12 24.13 23.01
N LEU A 234 -26.38 23.82 23.33
CA LEU A 234 -27.20 24.66 24.22
C LEU A 234 -26.61 24.72 25.64
N VAL A 235 -26.20 23.58 26.19
CA VAL A 235 -25.57 23.51 27.52
C VAL A 235 -24.26 24.33 27.53
N MET A 236 -23.43 24.20 26.51
CA MET A 236 -22.20 24.99 26.40
C MET A 236 -22.49 26.49 26.26
N ALA A 237 -23.53 26.88 25.51
CA ALA A 237 -23.92 28.29 25.37
C ALA A 237 -24.38 28.89 26.71
N VAL A 238 -25.20 28.16 27.47
CA VAL A 238 -25.65 28.60 28.80
C VAL A 238 -24.46 28.70 29.77
N ALA A 239 -23.57 27.71 29.78
CA ALA A 239 -22.38 27.71 30.62
C ALA A 239 -21.44 28.87 30.29
N ALA A 240 -21.21 29.15 28.99
CA ALA A 240 -20.39 30.26 28.54
C ALA A 240 -21.01 31.62 28.89
N GLY A 241 -22.32 31.79 28.70
CA GLY A 241 -23.04 33.02 29.05
C GLY A 241 -23.01 33.31 30.55
N TRP A 242 -23.24 32.28 31.37
CA TRP A 242 -23.12 32.38 32.82
C TRP A 242 -21.68 32.67 33.27
N GLY A 243 -20.69 31.99 32.68
CA GLY A 243 -19.27 32.19 32.98
C GLY A 243 -18.78 33.60 32.63
N ALA A 244 -19.17 34.12 31.47
CA ALA A 244 -18.86 35.50 31.08
C ALA A 244 -19.47 36.51 32.06
N SER A 245 -20.75 36.34 32.41
CA SER A 245 -21.42 37.21 33.40
C SER A 245 -20.70 37.19 34.74
N ALA A 246 -20.28 36.02 35.22
CA ALA A 246 -19.51 35.90 36.46
C ALA A 246 -18.15 36.59 36.38
N ALA A 247 -17.41 36.42 35.27
CA ALA A 247 -16.10 37.04 35.07
C ALA A 247 -16.19 38.58 35.04
N PHE A 248 -17.15 39.16 34.32
CA PHE A 248 -17.37 40.62 34.29
C PHE A 248 -17.72 41.19 35.66
N ARG A 249 -18.30 40.38 36.55
CA ARG A 249 -18.63 40.76 37.92
C ARG A 249 -17.39 40.83 38.83
N PHE A 250 -16.30 40.14 38.48
CA PHE A 250 -15.03 40.15 39.24
C PHE A 250 -14.05 41.23 38.75
N VAL A 251 -14.22 41.75 37.53
CA VAL A 251 -13.35 42.78 36.94
C VAL A 251 -13.85 44.21 37.24
N ARG A 252 -14.99 44.34 37.92
CA ARG A 252 -15.57 45.62 38.36
C ARG A 252 -15.39 45.81 39.85
#